data_AF-A0A6L7MU53-F1
#
_entry.id   AF-A0A6L7MU53-F1
#
_cell.length_a   1.000
_cell.length_b   1.000
_cell.length_c   1.000
_cell.angle_alpha   90.00
_cell.angle_beta   90.00
_cell.angle_gamma   90.00
#
_symmetry.space_group_name_H-M   'P 1'
#
loop_
_entity.id
_entity.type
_entity.pdbx_description
1 polymer ?
#
loop_
_entity_poly.entity_id
_entity_poly.type
_entity_poly.pdbx_seq_one_letter_code
_entity_poly.pdbx_strand_id
1 'polypeptide(L)'
;MALKTQGVKNLVEEVISTLAASERGEHVIRNVFVAIEGCPTWRARYDLECRGLGEPWIVNNWIGKWTRECVGHQGVKKQVAMAGCSLAGSYSVLG
;
A
#
# COMPACT_ATOMS: atom_id res chain seq x y z
N MET A 1 -19.84 -2.53 7.20
CA MET A 1 -18.83 -2.52 6.10
C MET A 1 -17.38 -2.41 6.60
N ALA A 2 -17.06 -2.80 7.85
CA ALA A 2 -15.69 -2.68 8.39
C ALA A 2 -14.78 -3.90 8.07
N LEU A 3 -15.35 -5.08 7.85
CA LEU A 3 -14.58 -6.32 7.64
C LEU A 3 -13.84 -6.37 6.29
N LYS A 4 -14.34 -5.68 5.25
CA LYS A 4 -13.79 -5.78 3.89
C LYS A 4 -12.45 -5.07 3.69
N THR A 5 -12.08 -4.16 4.58
CA THR A 5 -10.84 -3.37 4.45
C THR A 5 -9.80 -3.76 5.50
N GLN A 6 -10.17 -4.65 6.42
CA GLN A 6 -9.28 -5.23 7.42
C GLN A 6 -8.22 -6.14 6.77
N GLY A 7 -8.57 -6.87 5.71
CA GLY A 7 -7.63 -7.69 4.95
C GLY A 7 -6.51 -6.83 4.32
N VAL A 8 -6.90 -5.72 3.69
CA VAL A 8 -5.95 -4.71 3.20
C VAL A 8 -5.10 -4.11 4.32
N LYS A 9 -5.69 -3.80 5.48
CA LYS A 9 -4.94 -3.27 6.64
C LYS A 9 -3.86 -4.25 7.10
N ASN A 10 -4.25 -5.51 7.34
CA ASN A 10 -3.33 -6.55 7.80
C ASN A 10 -2.20 -6.79 6.80
N LEU A 11 -2.51 -6.77 5.48
CA LEU A 11 -1.51 -6.87 4.42
C LEU A 11 -0.48 -5.74 4.50
N VAL A 12 -0.95 -4.50 4.67
CA VAL A 12 -0.08 -3.32 4.77
C VAL A 12 0.78 -3.36 6.02
N GLU A 13 0.21 -3.72 7.17
CA GLU A 13 0.96 -3.84 8.43
C GLU A 13 2.06 -4.90 8.35
N GLU A 14 1.75 -6.04 7.72
CA GLU A 14 2.73 -7.12 7.49
C GLU A 14 3.86 -6.66 6.58
N VAL A 15 3.54 -6.04 5.44
CA VAL A 15 4.53 -5.52 4.50
C VAL A 15 5.40 -4.47 5.17
N ILE A 16 4.82 -3.48 5.86
CA ILE A 16 5.59 -2.43 6.55
C ILE A 16 6.49 -3.02 7.62
N SER A 17 6.03 -4.03 8.35
CA SER A 17 6.83 -4.72 9.36
C SER A 17 8.07 -5.40 8.76
N THR A 18 7.99 -5.86 7.50
CA THR A 18 9.15 -6.43 6.78
C THR A 18 10.08 -5.40 6.17
N LEU A 19 9.61 -4.17 5.91
CA LEU A 19 10.44 -3.09 5.36
C LEU A 19 11.44 -2.59 6.40
N ALA A 20 12.69 -2.35 5.97
CA ALA A 20 13.71 -1.74 6.81
C ALA A 20 13.36 -0.28 7.16
N ALA A 21 13.92 0.25 8.25
CA ALA A 21 13.66 1.63 8.67
C ALA A 21 14.02 2.66 7.59
N SER A 22 15.08 2.41 6.80
CA SER A 22 15.48 3.23 5.65
C SER A 22 14.45 3.26 4.52
N GLU A 23 13.56 2.26 4.45
CA GLU A 23 12.52 2.13 3.44
C GLU A 23 11.17 2.72 3.89
N ARG A 24 11.06 3.11 5.17
CA ARG A 24 9.87 3.73 5.76
C ARG A 24 9.87 5.27 5.66
N GLY A 25 10.70 5.83 4.78
CA GLY A 25 10.78 7.28 4.55
C GLY A 25 9.70 7.83 3.60
N GLU A 26 10.04 8.91 2.88
CA GLU A 26 9.11 9.68 2.03
C GLU A 26 8.31 8.83 1.02
N HIS A 27 8.95 7.79 0.51
CA HIS A 27 8.42 6.91 -0.54
C HIS A 27 7.88 5.57 -0.02
N VAL A 28 7.60 5.46 1.28
CA VAL A 28 7.14 4.19 1.89
C VAL A 28 5.92 3.59 1.20
N ILE A 29 4.98 4.41 0.70
CA ILE A 29 3.82 3.90 -0.06
C ILE A 29 4.26 3.16 -1.33
N ARG A 30 5.22 3.72 -2.09
CA ARG A 30 5.78 3.02 -3.26
C ARG A 30 6.48 1.74 -2.85
N ASN A 31 7.26 1.77 -1.78
CA ASN A 31 7.98 0.59 -1.30
C ASN A 31 7.02 -0.53 -0.89
N VAL A 32 5.90 -0.19 -0.25
CA VAL A 32 4.81 -1.13 0.05
C VAL A 32 4.22 -1.73 -1.23
N PHE A 33 3.91 -0.92 -2.24
CA PHE A 33 3.39 -1.43 -3.53
C PHE A 33 4.38 -2.34 -4.26
N VAL A 34 5.66 -1.94 -4.32
CA VAL A 34 6.72 -2.73 -4.94
C VAL A 34 6.93 -4.04 -4.19
N ALA A 35 6.89 -4.03 -2.86
CA ALA A 35 7.00 -5.22 -2.03
C ALA A 35 5.82 -6.18 -2.29
N ILE A 36 4.59 -5.67 -2.32
CA ILE A 36 3.38 -6.46 -2.64
C ILE A 36 3.49 -7.06 -4.05
N GLU A 37 3.99 -6.31 -5.02
CA GLU A 37 4.18 -6.79 -6.38
C GLU A 37 5.27 -7.85 -6.50
N GLY A 38 6.39 -7.69 -5.79
CA GLY A 38 7.54 -8.61 -5.83
C GLY A 38 7.34 -9.90 -5.03
N CYS A 39 6.37 -9.95 -4.12
CA CYS A 39 6.09 -11.13 -3.29
C CYS A 39 4.83 -11.86 -3.78
N PRO A 40 4.94 -13.10 -4.31
CA PRO A 40 3.80 -13.86 -4.82
C PRO A 40 2.68 -14.05 -3.79
N THR A 41 3.03 -14.22 -2.52
CA THR A 41 2.07 -14.38 -1.42
C THR A 41 1.26 -13.12 -1.17
N TRP A 42 1.93 -11.95 -1.14
CA TRP A 42 1.26 -10.67 -0.95
C TRP A 42 0.46 -10.26 -2.19
N ARG A 43 0.97 -10.57 -3.38
CA ARG A 43 0.25 -10.38 -4.65
C ARG A 43 -1.05 -11.18 -4.66
N ALA A 44 -1.03 -12.45 -4.27
CA ALA A 44 -2.23 -13.28 -4.19
C ALA A 44 -3.25 -12.72 -3.18
N ARG A 45 -2.80 -12.20 -2.03
CA ARG A 45 -3.68 -11.55 -1.05
C ARG A 45 -4.27 -10.26 -1.61
N TYR A 46 -3.47 -9.44 -2.28
CA TYR A 46 -3.95 -8.24 -2.98
C TYR A 46 -5.03 -8.57 -4.02
N ASP A 47 -4.81 -9.59 -4.85
CA ASP A 47 -5.79 -10.04 -5.84
C ASP A 47 -7.09 -10.54 -5.19
N LEU A 48 -7.00 -11.20 -4.03
CA LEU A 48 -8.17 -11.63 -3.26
C LEU A 48 -8.97 -10.44 -2.71
N GLU A 49 -8.29 -9.43 -2.17
CA GLU A 49 -8.91 -8.19 -1.71
C GLU A 49 -9.54 -7.42 -2.88
N CYS A 50 -8.89 -7.38 -4.05
CA CYS A 50 -9.44 -6.78 -5.27
C CYS A 50 -10.75 -7.45 -5.70
N ARG A 51 -10.82 -8.78 -5.64
CA ARG A 51 -12.06 -9.53 -5.91
C ARG A 51 -13.17 -9.25 -4.88
N GLY A 52 -12.81 -9.04 -3.61
CA GLY A 52 -13.77 -8.77 -2.53
C GLY A 52 -14.30 -7.33 -2.48
N LEU A 53 -13.49 -6.37 -2.91
CA LEU A 53 -13.80 -4.93 -2.95
C LEU A 53 -14.30 -4.47 -4.33
N GLY A 54 -14.15 -5.29 -5.36
CA GLY A 54 -14.71 -5.09 -6.70
C GLY A 54 -13.72 -4.45 -7.67
N GLU A 55 -13.03 -3.38 -7.25
CA GLU A 55 -12.12 -2.66 -8.13
C GLU A 55 -10.72 -2.47 -7.53
N PRO A 56 -9.63 -2.65 -8.31
CA PRO A 56 -8.25 -2.51 -7.85
C PRO A 56 -7.93 -1.12 -7.28
N TRP A 57 -8.54 -0.07 -7.82
CA TRP A 57 -8.29 1.31 -7.38
C TRP A 57 -8.76 1.53 -5.92
N ILE A 58 -9.79 0.81 -5.47
CA ILE A 58 -10.28 0.87 -4.09
C ILE A 58 -9.22 0.30 -3.15
N VAL A 59 -8.68 -0.89 -3.49
CA VAL A 59 -7.61 -1.54 -2.71
C VAL A 59 -6.37 -0.64 -2.65
N ASN A 60 -5.98 -0.06 -3.78
CA ASN A 60 -4.85 0.86 -3.84
C ASN A 60 -5.03 2.09 -2.93
N ASN A 61 -6.25 2.64 -2.89
CA ASN A 61 -6.56 3.76 -2.02
C ASN A 61 -6.42 3.38 -0.54
N TRP A 62 -6.93 2.21 -0.16
CA TRP A 62 -6.80 1.66 1.19
C TRP A 62 -5.34 1.37 1.57
N ILE A 63 -4.54 0.82 0.64
CA ILE A 63 -3.10 0.59 0.87
C ILE A 63 -2.41 1.92 1.21
N GLY A 64 -2.65 2.96 0.41
CA GLY A 64 -2.08 4.28 0.65
C GLY A 64 -2.54 4.89 1.98
N LYS A 65 -3.82 4.70 2.35
CA LYS A 65 -4.36 5.19 3.62
C LYS A 65 -3.76 4.47 4.83
N TRP A 66 -3.77 3.14 4.85
CA TRP A 66 -3.23 2.36 5.97
C TRP A 66 -1.73 2.52 6.11
N THR A 67 -1.00 2.66 5.00
CA THR A 67 0.45 2.91 5.05
C THR A 67 0.76 4.21 5.78
N ARG A 68 -0.03 5.27 5.56
CA ARG A 68 0.12 6.53 6.30
C ARG A 68 -0.15 6.36 7.79
N GLU A 69 -1.23 5.65 8.12
CA GLU A 69 -1.62 5.40 9.50
C GLU A 69 -0.53 4.60 10.24
N CYS A 70 0.05 3.59 9.61
CA CYS A 70 1.09 2.74 10.21
C CYS A 70 2.42 3.47 10.46
N VAL A 71 2.84 4.37 9.56
CA VAL A 71 4.12 5.07 9.70
C VAL A 71 3.97 6.38 10.49
N GLY A 72 2.75 6.77 10.86
CA GLY A 72 2.49 7.93 11.73
C GLY A 72 2.80 9.29 11.10
N HIS A 73 3.05 9.37 9.79
CA HIS A 73 3.43 10.63 9.13
C HIS A 73 2.23 11.57 8.94
N GLN A 74 2.34 12.75 9.55
CA GLN A 74 1.44 13.88 9.38
C GLN A 74 1.72 14.58 8.05
N GLY A 75 1.05 14.13 7.00
CA GLY A 75 0.84 14.93 5.80
C GLY A 75 1.23 14.26 4.49
N VAL A 76 0.32 14.36 3.52
CA VAL A 76 0.63 14.12 2.10
C VAL A 76 1.35 15.34 1.58
N LYS A 77 2.63 15.23 1.21
CA LYS A 77 3.37 16.33 0.59
C LYS A 77 2.95 16.54 -0.87
N LYS A 78 2.96 15.47 -1.67
CA LYS A 78 2.65 15.50 -3.12
C LYS A 78 2.15 14.16 -3.63
N GLN A 79 1.37 14.16 -4.71
CA GLN A 79 1.16 12.98 -5.54
C GLN A 79 2.27 12.89 -6.60
N VAL A 80 2.87 11.72 -6.76
CA VAL A 80 3.90 11.46 -7.77
C VAL A 80 3.50 10.26 -8.62
N ALA A 81 3.92 10.27 -9.89
CA ALA A 81 3.73 9.13 -10.78
C ALA A 81 4.49 7.91 -10.24
N MET A 82 3.87 6.74 -10.36
CA MET A 82 4.47 5.48 -9.92
C MET A 82 5.22 4.84 -11.08
N ALA A 83 6.51 5.13 -11.20
CA ALA A 83 7.36 4.50 -12.22
C ALA A 83 7.78 3.08 -11.77
N GLY A 84 7.51 2.09 -12.62
CA GLY A 84 7.98 0.71 -12.47
C GLY A 84 7.17 -0.20 -11.55
N CYS A 85 5.93 0.17 -11.19
CA CYS A 85 5.00 -0.71 -10.47
C CYS A 85 3.67 -0.75 -11.22
N SER A 86 3.17 -1.96 -11.50
CA SER A 86 1.97 -2.16 -12.31
C SER A 86 0.68 -2.06 -11.50
N LEU A 87 0.77 -1.98 -10.17
CA LEU A 87 -0.38 -1.96 -9.28
C LEU A 87 -1.07 -0.61 -9.20
N ALA A 88 -0.34 0.51 -9.33
CA ALA A 88 -0.93 1.85 -9.29
C ALA A 88 -0.19 2.79 -10.25
N GLY A 89 -0.92 3.75 -10.84
CA GLY A 89 -0.33 4.76 -11.73
C GLY A 89 0.33 5.94 -10.99
N SER A 90 -0.04 6.16 -9.72
CA SER A 90 0.50 7.24 -8.87
C SER A 90 0.35 6.90 -7.39
N TYR A 91 1.17 7.53 -6.55
CA TYR A 91 1.06 7.43 -5.09
C TYR A 91 1.36 8.76 -4.42
N SER A 92 0.95 8.87 -3.15
CA SER A 92 1.28 10.02 -2.32
C SER A 92 2.61 9.84 -1.63
N VAL A 93 3.44 10.87 -1.65
CA VAL A 93 4.70 10.98 -0.93
C VAL A 93 4.43 11.58 0.45
N LEU A 94 5.03 11.01 1.50
CA LEU A 94 4.76 11.36 2.90
C LEU A 94 5.82 12.30 3.46
N GLY A 95 5.38 13.38 4.09
CA GLY A 95 6.25 14.47 4.50
C GLY A 95 7.01 14.30 5.79
#